data_AF-A0A5C2H4N1-F1
#
_entry.id   AF-A0A5C2H4N1-F1
#
_cell.length_a   1.000
_cell.length_b   1.000
_cell.length_c   1.000
_cell.angle_alpha   90.00
_cell.angle_beta   90.00
_cell.angle_gamma   90.00
#
_symmetry.space_group_name_H-M   'P 1'
#
loop_
_entity.id
_entity.type
_entity.pdbx_description
1 polymer ?
#
loop_
_entity_poly.entity_id
_entity_poly.type
_entity_poly.pdbx_seq_one_letter_code
_entity_poly.pdbx_strand_id
1 'polypeptide(L)'
;MSKLSRREFVYMMAMLGAAPVFANSHTRMVETSQKLEDYYKLKPFGNARFLHMTDSHAQLLPVYFREPSVNIGLHGNLGKPPHIVGEKLLDYYGIKGNKRLEYAYSCVDFEKHAKVMGRTGGFAQIKTVVDYLRESFGKDKTLLMDGGDTWQGSATALYTRGKDMVGAMNLLGVDVAVGHWEFTYKAEEVLENVKMLDAEFLAQNVKVKEDALFEETDVAMAAYDQDSGHAFKPYTIKKMGNARVAIIGQAFPYTTIANPQRFIPDWTFGINDEGMQEIVDEVRETEKPDAVIVLSHNGYDTDKKMAEVVTGIDFIMGGHTHDGVPEAYPVKNAEGTTYVCNAGSNGKFLNVLDLDIQNGKIKDFKFTLLPIFSDLIPEEKSMKKYIEDVRAPFMKELTREIATTDVTLFRRGNFNGSWDQIICDALLEVKDAEISLSPGFRWGTSVIPGQAITFDDLMTQTAMTYPETYARDISGKDIKLILEDVADNLFNEDPFYQQGGDMVRTGGISYKINPKAKMGERISDITLTRNGQKIDASKSYKVAGWSTVGAKSPGEPVWETVETYLKNVKHISKLNVDTPDIVGVKGNPGIV
;
A
#
# COMPACT_ATOMS: atom_id res chain seq x y z
N MET A 1 -36.48 12.07 -21.89
CA MET A 1 -36.23 11.03 -20.87
C MET A 1 -35.64 9.81 -21.56
N SER A 2 -34.31 9.69 -21.62
CA SER A 2 -33.65 8.55 -22.26
C SER A 2 -33.86 7.31 -21.41
N LYS A 3 -34.35 6.22 -22.03
CA LYS A 3 -34.54 4.93 -21.38
C LYS A 3 -33.16 4.35 -21.06
N LEU A 4 -32.86 4.24 -19.77
CA LEU A 4 -31.74 3.46 -19.24
C LEU A 4 -31.76 2.07 -19.90
N SER A 5 -30.63 1.64 -20.45
CA SER A 5 -30.49 0.31 -21.02
C SER A 5 -30.54 -0.74 -19.90
N ARG A 6 -30.98 -1.96 -20.24
CA ARG A 6 -31.06 -3.09 -19.30
C ARG A 6 -29.70 -3.40 -18.64
N ARG A 7 -28.59 -3.03 -19.31
CA ARG A 7 -27.21 -3.19 -18.82
C ARG A 7 -26.85 -2.13 -17.78
N GLU A 8 -27.24 -0.88 -18.00
CA GLU A 8 -27.08 0.21 -17.02
C GLU A 8 -27.98 0.00 -15.79
N PHE A 9 -29.19 -0.55 -15.98
CA PHE A 9 -30.08 -0.90 -14.87
C PHE A 9 -29.53 -2.05 -14.02
N VAL A 10 -28.93 -3.09 -14.64
CA VAL A 10 -28.28 -4.19 -13.90
C VAL A 10 -27.01 -3.71 -13.19
N TYR A 11 -26.23 -2.82 -13.81
CA TYR A 11 -25.07 -2.21 -13.15
C TYR A 11 -25.50 -1.35 -11.95
N MET A 12 -26.56 -0.55 -12.10
CA MET A 12 -27.14 0.25 -11.02
C MET A 12 -27.71 -0.62 -9.89
N MET A 13 -28.34 -1.75 -10.21
CA MET A 13 -28.84 -2.72 -9.21
C MET A 13 -27.70 -3.46 -8.49
N ALA A 14 -26.56 -3.70 -9.16
CA ALA A 14 -25.36 -4.24 -8.54
C ALA A 14 -24.69 -3.22 -7.59
N MET A 15 -24.62 -1.94 -7.98
CA MET A 15 -24.16 -0.86 -7.10
C MET A 15 -25.11 -0.64 -5.91
N LEU A 16 -26.42 -0.74 -6.14
CA LEU A 16 -27.45 -0.75 -5.09
C LEU A 16 -27.42 -2.05 -4.26
N GLY A 17 -26.68 -3.08 -4.66
CA GLY A 17 -26.43 -4.29 -3.87
C GLY A 17 -25.22 -4.15 -2.94
N ALA A 18 -24.22 -3.35 -3.33
CA ALA A 18 -23.07 -2.98 -2.51
C ALA A 18 -23.41 -1.93 -1.44
N ALA A 19 -24.27 -0.95 -1.77
CA ALA A 19 -24.69 0.08 -0.81
C ALA A 19 -25.36 -0.47 0.48
N PRO A 20 -26.22 -1.52 0.45
CA PRO A 20 -26.73 -2.20 1.64
C PRO A 20 -25.65 -2.93 2.44
N VAL A 21 -24.62 -3.49 1.78
CA VAL A 21 -23.50 -4.18 2.46
C VAL A 21 -22.67 -3.16 3.25
N PHE A 22 -22.36 -2.01 2.64
CA PHE A 22 -21.68 -0.89 3.30
C PHE A 22 -22.56 -0.21 4.38
N ALA A 23 -23.84 0.04 4.09
CA ALA A 23 -24.75 0.66 5.05
C ALA A 23 -24.98 -0.24 6.28
N ASN A 24 -25.10 -1.56 6.11
CA ASN A 24 -25.26 -2.49 7.24
C ASN A 24 -23.97 -2.74 8.04
N SER A 25 -22.79 -2.54 7.46
CA SER A 25 -21.50 -2.65 8.16
C SER A 25 -21.14 -1.40 8.97
N HIS A 26 -21.53 -0.20 8.49
CA HIS A 26 -21.13 1.09 9.09
C HIS A 26 -22.28 1.90 9.73
N THR A 27 -23.52 1.37 9.79
CA THR A 27 -24.71 2.05 10.36
C THR A 27 -24.58 2.51 11.82
N ARG A 28 -23.56 2.03 12.56
CA ARG A 28 -23.31 2.43 13.96
C ARG A 28 -22.36 3.61 14.15
N MET A 29 -21.69 4.09 13.10
CA MET A 29 -20.67 5.15 13.24
C MET A 29 -21.28 6.57 13.33
N VAL A 30 -22.58 6.69 13.62
CA VAL A 30 -23.38 7.92 13.47
C VAL A 30 -23.70 8.61 14.81
N GLU A 31 -23.60 7.92 15.95
CA GLU A 31 -23.92 8.50 17.27
C GLU A 31 -22.71 8.48 18.20
N THR A 32 -22.10 9.65 18.39
CA THR A 32 -20.87 9.81 19.19
C THR A 32 -21.18 9.93 20.68
N SER A 33 -21.00 8.85 21.43
CA SER A 33 -20.35 8.98 22.75
C SER A 33 -18.84 8.75 22.61
N GLN A 34 -18.07 9.28 23.57
CA GLN A 34 -16.59 9.28 23.54
C GLN A 34 -15.98 7.91 23.91
N LYS A 35 -16.74 6.80 23.89
CA LYS A 35 -16.24 5.50 24.33
C LYS A 35 -15.84 4.65 23.14
N LEU A 36 -14.74 3.90 23.29
CA LEU A 36 -14.23 2.93 22.30
C LEU A 36 -15.34 2.00 21.78
N GLU A 37 -16.20 1.53 22.70
CA GLU A 37 -17.31 0.62 22.40
C GLU A 37 -18.35 1.20 21.44
N ASP A 38 -18.48 2.51 21.35
CA ASP A 38 -19.48 3.12 20.48
C ASP A 38 -19.08 3.01 19.00
N TYR A 39 -17.77 2.92 18.76
CA TYR A 39 -17.21 2.91 17.41
C TYR A 39 -16.72 1.52 16.97
N TYR A 40 -16.09 0.77 17.87
CA TYR A 40 -15.41 -0.48 17.54
C TYR A 40 -16.17 -1.74 18.00
N LYS A 41 -17.32 -1.60 18.68
CA LYS A 41 -18.18 -2.73 19.05
C LYS A 41 -19.00 -3.24 17.87
N LEU A 42 -18.42 -4.22 17.20
CA LEU A 42 -19.13 -5.02 16.19
C LEU A 42 -20.06 -6.03 16.88
N LYS A 43 -21.28 -6.15 16.36
CA LYS A 43 -22.15 -7.29 16.72
C LYS A 43 -21.45 -8.57 16.23
N PRO A 44 -21.23 -9.59 17.08
CA PRO A 44 -20.68 -10.85 16.63
C PRO A 44 -21.52 -11.44 15.48
N PHE A 45 -20.84 -11.95 14.47
CA PHE A 45 -21.44 -12.62 13.31
C PHE A 45 -20.61 -13.88 12.98
N GLY A 46 -21.28 -14.96 12.62
CA GLY A 46 -20.58 -16.21 12.26
C GLY A 46 -19.76 -16.82 13.40
N ASN A 47 -18.70 -17.53 13.03
CA ASN A 47 -17.88 -18.35 13.94
C ASN A 47 -16.37 -18.30 13.68
N ALA A 48 -15.90 -17.57 12.68
CA ALA A 48 -14.48 -17.27 12.44
C ALA A 48 -14.29 -15.79 12.07
N ARG A 49 -13.32 -15.12 12.68
CA ARG A 49 -13.00 -13.70 12.46
C ARG A 49 -11.58 -13.50 11.98
N PHE A 50 -11.41 -12.77 10.89
CA PHE A 50 -10.12 -12.36 10.36
C PHE A 50 -9.99 -10.85 10.51
N LEU A 51 -8.96 -10.45 11.23
CA LEU A 51 -8.47 -9.08 11.30
C LEU A 51 -7.34 -8.95 10.27
N HIS A 52 -7.34 -7.91 9.46
CA HIS A 52 -6.31 -7.72 8.45
C HIS A 52 -5.87 -6.26 8.37
N MET A 53 -4.55 -6.07 8.45
CA MET A 53 -3.85 -4.82 8.20
C MET A 53 -2.77 -5.08 7.13
N THR A 54 -2.28 -4.04 6.49
CA THR A 54 -1.24 -4.13 5.45
C THR A 54 -0.60 -2.76 5.27
N ASP A 55 0.57 -2.70 4.63
CA ASP A 55 1.22 -1.48 4.17
C ASP A 55 1.38 -0.45 5.30
N SER A 56 1.73 -0.93 6.51
CA SER A 56 1.87 -0.06 7.67
C SER A 56 3.09 0.87 7.54
N HIS A 57 4.04 0.49 6.69
CA HIS A 57 5.28 1.20 6.37
C HIS A 57 5.98 1.75 7.61
N ALA A 58 6.16 0.89 8.61
CA ALA A 58 6.84 1.18 9.85
C ALA A 58 6.33 2.43 10.61
N GLN A 59 5.07 2.79 10.42
CA GLN A 59 4.44 3.90 11.13
C GLN A 59 3.92 3.43 12.50
N LEU A 60 4.83 3.34 13.47
CA LEU A 60 4.51 2.97 14.85
C LEU A 60 3.59 4.00 15.54
N LEU A 61 3.75 5.28 15.20
CA LEU A 61 2.98 6.38 15.79
C LEU A 61 1.76 6.73 14.92
N PRO A 62 0.71 7.33 15.51
CA PRO A 62 -0.37 7.94 14.73
C PRO A 62 0.14 8.94 13.71
N VAL A 63 -0.46 8.94 12.52
CA VAL A 63 -0.11 9.81 11.38
C VAL A 63 -1.31 10.58 10.86
N TYR A 64 -1.06 11.66 10.13
CA TYR A 64 -2.04 12.16 9.16
C TYR A 64 -1.79 11.46 7.83
N PHE A 65 -2.85 11.05 7.13
CA PHE A 65 -2.71 10.41 5.82
C PHE A 65 -3.89 10.77 4.90
N ARG A 66 -3.59 11.60 3.89
CA ARG A 66 -4.54 12.06 2.88
C ARG A 66 -4.66 11.03 1.74
N GLU A 67 -5.88 10.60 1.45
CA GLU A 67 -6.21 9.74 0.29
C GLU A 67 -5.91 10.46 -1.05
N PRO A 68 -5.75 9.73 -2.17
CA PRO A 68 -5.41 10.35 -3.45
C PRO A 68 -6.54 11.25 -3.97
N SER A 69 -6.15 12.33 -4.66
CA SER A 69 -7.07 13.13 -5.50
C SER A 69 -7.03 12.73 -6.98
N VAL A 70 -6.06 11.88 -7.37
CA VAL A 70 -5.96 11.30 -8.71
C VAL A 70 -5.58 9.83 -8.58
N ASN A 71 -6.51 8.94 -8.95
CA ASN A 71 -6.30 7.50 -9.10
C ASN A 71 -7.15 7.00 -10.29
N ILE A 72 -6.57 7.03 -11.49
CA ILE A 72 -7.24 6.86 -12.77
C ILE A 72 -7.37 5.37 -13.09
N GLY A 73 -8.62 4.92 -13.21
CA GLY A 73 -8.96 3.58 -13.68
C GLY A 73 -9.28 3.62 -15.17
N LEU A 74 -8.76 2.66 -15.92
CA LEU A 74 -8.99 2.51 -17.36
C LEU A 74 -9.52 1.11 -17.67
N HIS A 75 -9.94 0.88 -18.93
CA HIS A 75 -10.36 -0.43 -19.41
C HIS A 75 -11.41 -1.08 -18.47
N GLY A 76 -11.14 -2.30 -18.02
CA GLY A 76 -11.97 -3.04 -17.08
C GLY A 76 -12.13 -2.39 -15.72
N ASN A 77 -11.25 -1.46 -15.33
CA ASN A 77 -11.21 -0.79 -14.04
C ASN A 77 -11.83 0.63 -14.02
N LEU A 78 -12.33 1.12 -15.16
CA LEU A 78 -13.00 2.42 -15.22
C LEU A 78 -14.26 2.45 -14.34
N GLY A 79 -14.30 3.38 -13.39
CA GLY A 79 -15.46 3.57 -12.50
C GLY A 79 -15.69 2.41 -11.55
N LYS A 80 -14.62 1.69 -11.22
CA LYS A 80 -14.60 0.66 -10.19
C LYS A 80 -13.58 1.04 -9.11
N PRO A 81 -13.82 0.65 -7.86
CA PRO A 81 -12.80 0.73 -6.83
C PRO A 81 -11.50 0.03 -7.28
N PRO A 82 -10.33 0.61 -6.95
CA PRO A 82 -10.12 1.78 -6.10
C PRO A 82 -10.09 3.12 -6.86
N HIS A 83 -10.40 3.12 -8.15
CA HIS A 83 -10.23 4.27 -9.04
C HIS A 83 -11.41 5.24 -9.07
N ILE A 84 -12.01 5.43 -7.91
CA ILE A 84 -13.05 6.42 -7.66
C ILE A 84 -12.53 7.22 -6.49
N VAL A 85 -12.40 8.54 -6.63
CA VAL A 85 -11.77 9.39 -5.60
C VAL A 85 -12.65 10.60 -5.29
N GLY A 86 -12.28 11.33 -4.25
CA GLY A 86 -12.92 12.60 -3.91
C GLY A 86 -14.40 12.47 -3.56
N GLU A 87 -15.21 13.44 -4.00
CA GLU A 87 -16.67 13.43 -3.78
C GLU A 87 -17.36 12.24 -4.46
N LYS A 88 -16.83 11.77 -5.60
CA LYS A 88 -17.42 10.67 -6.36
C LYS A 88 -17.34 9.35 -5.56
N LEU A 89 -16.27 9.15 -4.79
CA LEU A 89 -16.16 8.00 -3.88
C LEU A 89 -17.20 8.11 -2.76
N LEU A 90 -17.35 9.31 -2.19
CA LEU A 90 -18.31 9.55 -1.11
C LEU A 90 -19.75 9.29 -1.58
N ASP A 91 -20.08 9.72 -2.81
CA ASP A 91 -21.38 9.46 -3.41
C ASP A 91 -21.57 7.96 -3.75
N TYR A 92 -20.53 7.30 -4.29
CA TYR A 92 -20.57 5.87 -4.65
C TYR A 92 -20.91 4.97 -3.45
N TYR A 93 -20.28 5.23 -2.30
CA TYR A 93 -20.51 4.46 -1.07
C TYR A 93 -21.60 5.06 -0.16
N GLY A 94 -22.21 6.19 -0.52
CA GLY A 94 -23.20 6.86 0.33
C GLY A 94 -22.63 7.34 1.67
N ILE A 95 -21.34 7.72 1.68
CA ILE A 95 -20.62 8.23 2.86
C ILE A 95 -20.93 9.70 3.13
N LYS A 96 -21.35 10.44 2.10
CA LYS A 96 -21.57 11.89 2.16
C LYS A 96 -22.47 12.30 3.34
N GLY A 97 -21.98 13.23 4.15
CA GLY A 97 -22.60 13.68 5.39
C GLY A 97 -22.04 13.01 6.66
N ASN A 98 -21.36 11.86 6.55
CA ASN A 98 -20.62 11.28 7.66
C ASN A 98 -19.17 11.76 7.67
N LYS A 99 -18.93 12.90 8.33
CA LYS A 99 -17.63 13.59 8.35
C LYS A 99 -16.45 12.68 8.74
N ARG A 100 -16.62 11.72 9.67
CA ARG A 100 -15.54 10.81 10.07
C ARG A 100 -15.18 9.84 8.95
N LEU A 101 -16.17 9.30 8.27
CA LEU A 101 -15.95 8.43 7.13
C LEU A 101 -15.44 9.21 5.91
N GLU A 102 -15.89 10.45 5.72
CA GLU A 102 -15.31 11.35 4.70
C GLU A 102 -13.82 11.57 4.92
N TYR A 103 -13.41 11.86 6.16
CA TYR A 103 -12.01 12.01 6.55
C TYR A 103 -11.17 10.76 6.32
N ALA A 104 -11.72 9.59 6.68
CA ALA A 104 -11.05 8.32 6.51
C ALA A 104 -10.88 7.97 5.02
N TYR A 105 -11.92 8.10 4.20
CA TYR A 105 -11.94 7.52 2.85
C TYR A 105 -11.65 8.49 1.70
N SER A 106 -11.55 9.79 1.95
CA SER A 106 -11.42 10.77 0.88
C SER A 106 -10.48 11.91 1.21
N CYS A 107 -10.00 12.58 0.17
CA CYS A 107 -9.24 13.83 0.28
C CYS A 107 -10.12 15.07 0.43
N VAL A 108 -11.45 14.94 0.30
CA VAL A 108 -12.41 16.05 0.42
C VAL A 108 -12.35 16.64 1.83
N ASP A 109 -12.22 17.97 1.92
CA ASP A 109 -12.15 18.71 3.19
C ASP A 109 -11.05 18.20 4.15
N PHE A 110 -9.98 17.57 3.64
CA PHE A 110 -8.98 16.87 4.45
C PHE A 110 -8.41 17.73 5.58
N GLU A 111 -7.98 18.97 5.31
CA GLU A 111 -7.38 19.86 6.33
C GLU A 111 -8.37 20.18 7.46
N LYS A 112 -9.63 20.44 7.09
CA LYS A 112 -10.69 20.77 8.03
C LYS A 112 -11.04 19.57 8.90
N HIS A 113 -11.11 18.38 8.29
CA HIS A 113 -11.37 17.14 9.01
C HIS A 113 -10.20 16.76 9.91
N ALA A 114 -8.96 16.80 9.42
CA ALA A 114 -7.74 16.51 10.17
C ALA A 114 -7.63 17.38 11.43
N LYS A 115 -7.94 18.68 11.32
CA LYS A 115 -7.96 19.61 12.47
C LYS A 115 -8.94 19.21 13.58
N VAL A 116 -10.06 18.58 13.22
CA VAL A 116 -11.13 18.21 14.16
C VAL A 116 -10.97 16.78 14.67
N MET A 117 -10.49 15.87 13.82
CA MET A 117 -10.50 14.43 14.08
C MET A 117 -9.13 13.88 14.47
N GLY A 118 -8.08 14.67 14.33
CA GLY A 118 -6.73 14.29 14.70
C GLY A 118 -6.15 13.20 13.80
N ARG A 119 -5.23 12.43 14.36
CA ARG A 119 -4.43 11.45 13.62
C ARG A 119 -5.16 10.10 13.48
N THR A 120 -4.66 9.30 12.56
CA THR A 120 -5.12 7.93 12.32
C THR A 120 -4.00 6.91 12.52
N GLY A 121 -4.36 5.66 12.78
CA GLY A 121 -3.41 4.56 12.97
C GLY A 121 -2.69 4.59 14.32
N GLY A 122 -1.43 4.17 14.32
CA GLY A 122 -0.61 4.01 15.53
C GLY A 122 -0.75 2.63 16.16
N PHE A 123 0.36 1.96 16.39
CA PHE A 123 0.39 0.55 16.81
C PHE A 123 -0.17 0.37 18.22
N ALA A 124 0.00 1.35 19.12
CA ALA A 124 -0.59 1.31 20.46
C ALA A 124 -2.13 1.35 20.42
N GLN A 125 -2.71 2.09 19.48
CA GLN A 125 -4.15 2.16 19.27
C GLN A 125 -4.67 0.91 18.55
N ILE A 126 -3.96 0.46 17.51
CA ILE A 126 -4.29 -0.78 16.79
C ILE A 126 -4.32 -1.96 17.76
N LYS A 127 -3.33 -2.07 18.67
CA LYS A 127 -3.30 -3.12 19.69
C LYS A 127 -4.57 -3.12 20.54
N THR A 128 -4.99 -1.95 21.04
CA THR A 128 -6.24 -1.82 21.82
C THR A 128 -7.45 -2.32 21.04
N VAL A 129 -7.58 -1.96 19.76
CA VAL A 129 -8.71 -2.39 18.92
C VAL A 129 -8.64 -3.88 18.62
N VAL A 130 -7.46 -4.41 18.28
CA VAL A 130 -7.24 -5.83 18.03
C VAL A 130 -7.59 -6.68 19.25
N ASP A 131 -7.12 -6.29 20.44
CA ASP A 131 -7.43 -6.99 21.68
C ASP A 131 -8.93 -6.98 21.96
N TYR A 132 -9.56 -5.81 21.83
CA TYR A 132 -10.99 -5.67 22.02
C TYR A 132 -11.80 -6.56 21.06
N LEU A 133 -11.44 -6.59 19.77
CA LEU A 133 -12.11 -7.40 18.76
C LEU A 133 -11.89 -8.90 18.96
N ARG A 134 -10.68 -9.31 19.40
CA ARG A 134 -10.35 -10.69 19.75
C ARG A 134 -11.11 -11.16 20.99
N GLU A 135 -11.13 -10.35 22.05
CA GLU A 135 -11.78 -10.70 23.32
C GLU A 135 -13.30 -10.75 23.20
N SER A 136 -13.88 -9.85 22.39
CA SER A 136 -15.33 -9.81 22.17
C SER A 136 -15.87 -10.92 21.27
N PHE A 137 -15.02 -11.60 20.50
CA PHE A 137 -15.40 -12.68 19.59
C PHE A 137 -14.92 -14.07 20.02
N GLY A 138 -13.75 -14.14 20.65
CA GLY A 138 -13.05 -15.36 21.06
C GLY A 138 -11.65 -15.42 20.44
N LYS A 139 -10.62 -15.57 21.28
CA LYS A 139 -9.22 -15.62 20.86
C LYS A 139 -8.92 -16.83 19.97
N ASP A 140 -9.56 -17.97 20.25
CA ASP A 140 -9.47 -19.22 19.48
C ASP A 140 -10.19 -19.17 18.12
N LYS A 141 -10.91 -18.07 17.85
CA LYS A 141 -11.73 -17.87 16.64
C LYS A 141 -11.35 -16.60 15.89
N THR A 142 -10.27 -15.93 16.30
CA THR A 142 -9.85 -14.66 15.71
C THR A 142 -8.39 -14.72 15.30
N LEU A 143 -8.09 -14.41 14.04
CA LEU A 143 -6.72 -14.28 13.52
C LEU A 143 -6.44 -12.84 13.12
N LEU A 144 -5.22 -12.36 13.35
CA LEU A 144 -4.69 -11.12 12.77
C LEU A 144 -3.68 -11.46 11.68
N MET A 145 -3.89 -10.91 10.50
CA MET A 145 -3.02 -11.08 9.34
C MET A 145 -2.41 -9.75 8.93
N ASP A 146 -1.13 -9.79 8.59
CA ASP A 146 -0.40 -8.65 8.02
C ASP A 146 -0.12 -8.91 6.53
N GLY A 147 -0.73 -8.10 5.67
CA GLY A 147 -0.59 -8.19 4.22
C GLY A 147 0.79 -7.85 3.69
N GLY A 148 1.76 -7.42 4.51
CA GLY A 148 3.13 -7.08 4.08
C GLY A 148 3.37 -5.57 4.07
N ASP A 149 4.59 -5.14 3.71
CA ASP A 149 5.02 -3.73 3.72
C ASP A 149 4.96 -3.10 5.12
N THR A 150 5.53 -3.82 6.10
CA THR A 150 5.54 -3.43 7.50
C THR A 150 6.94 -3.10 8.01
N TRP A 151 8.00 -3.75 7.54
CA TRP A 151 9.36 -3.61 8.10
C TRP A 151 10.17 -2.40 7.60
N GLN A 152 9.61 -1.56 6.73
CA GLN A 152 10.27 -0.41 6.10
C GLN A 152 9.38 0.82 6.17
N GLY A 153 9.95 2.03 6.08
CA GLY A 153 9.18 3.27 5.86
C GLY A 153 9.36 4.33 6.94
N SER A 154 10.20 4.06 7.94
CA SER A 154 10.55 5.01 8.99
C SER A 154 12.04 4.99 9.29
N ALA A 155 12.53 6.07 9.93
CA ALA A 155 13.92 6.13 10.39
C ALA A 155 14.26 5.02 11.38
N THR A 156 13.35 4.74 12.33
CA THR A 156 13.55 3.69 13.34
C THR A 156 13.70 2.31 12.69
N ALA A 157 12.85 1.98 11.71
CA ALA A 157 12.96 0.73 10.98
C ALA A 157 14.25 0.64 10.18
N LEU A 158 14.65 1.71 9.49
CA LEU A 158 15.92 1.75 8.76
C LEU A 158 17.12 1.52 9.68
N TYR A 159 17.15 2.16 10.87
CA TYR A 159 18.27 2.07 11.81
C TYR A 159 18.31 0.75 12.58
N THR A 160 17.16 0.13 12.81
CA THR A 160 17.05 -1.18 13.48
C THR A 160 17.01 -2.35 12.50
N ARG A 161 17.05 -2.07 11.19
CA ARG A 161 16.97 -3.07 10.11
C ARG A 161 15.66 -3.88 10.17
N GLY A 162 14.55 -3.19 10.44
CA GLY A 162 13.19 -3.74 10.55
C GLY A 162 12.87 -4.44 11.87
N LYS A 163 13.84 -4.59 12.79
CA LYS A 163 13.65 -5.32 14.06
C LYS A 163 12.68 -4.64 15.03
N ASP A 164 12.53 -3.32 14.93
CA ASP A 164 11.49 -2.59 15.66
C ASP A 164 10.08 -3.04 15.24
N MET A 165 9.87 -3.26 13.95
CA MET A 165 8.58 -3.68 13.41
C MET A 165 8.31 -5.16 13.68
N VAL A 166 9.33 -6.02 13.64
CA VAL A 166 9.18 -7.43 14.06
C VAL A 166 8.68 -7.52 15.50
N GLY A 167 9.30 -6.77 16.43
CA GLY A 167 8.83 -6.78 17.82
C GLY A 167 7.45 -6.14 18.01
N ALA A 168 7.11 -5.11 17.24
CA ALA A 168 5.76 -4.55 17.24
C ALA A 168 4.72 -5.55 16.70
N MET A 169 5.02 -6.31 15.65
CA MET A 169 4.15 -7.37 15.12
C MET A 169 3.95 -8.50 16.14
N ASN A 170 5.01 -8.92 16.84
CA ASN A 170 4.91 -9.92 17.90
C ASN A 170 4.02 -9.42 19.06
N LEU A 171 4.17 -8.15 19.46
CA LEU A 171 3.32 -7.56 20.48
C LEU A 171 1.87 -7.40 20.01
N LEU A 172 1.62 -7.03 18.74
CA LEU A 172 0.27 -7.07 18.14
C LEU A 172 -0.32 -8.49 18.17
N GLY A 173 0.55 -9.51 18.16
CA GLY A 173 0.20 -10.90 18.02
C GLY A 173 -0.26 -11.20 16.60
N VAL A 174 0.46 -10.74 15.58
CA VAL A 174 0.17 -11.13 14.19
C VAL A 174 0.32 -12.65 14.06
N ASP A 175 -0.64 -13.31 13.41
CA ASP A 175 -0.68 -14.77 13.27
C ASP A 175 -0.07 -15.27 11.96
N VAL A 176 -0.20 -14.46 10.89
CA VAL A 176 0.30 -14.74 9.54
C VAL A 176 0.73 -13.44 8.86
N ALA A 177 1.85 -13.45 8.17
CA ALA A 177 2.35 -12.31 7.39
C ALA A 177 2.87 -12.73 6.01
N VAL A 178 2.87 -11.80 5.05
CA VAL A 178 3.60 -11.92 3.76
C VAL A 178 4.55 -10.73 3.61
N GLY A 179 5.18 -10.53 2.43
CA GLY A 179 6.08 -9.39 2.28
C GLY A 179 6.34 -8.89 0.87
N HIS A 180 6.98 -7.72 0.83
CA HIS A 180 7.45 -7.01 -0.36
C HIS A 180 8.63 -6.11 -0.01
N TRP A 181 8.41 -4.99 0.68
CA TRP A 181 9.49 -4.10 1.11
C TRP A 181 10.39 -4.73 2.18
N GLU A 182 9.92 -5.81 2.83
CA GLU A 182 10.74 -6.71 3.64
C GLU A 182 11.98 -7.18 2.85
N PHE A 183 11.83 -7.47 1.55
CA PHE A 183 12.90 -7.94 0.67
C PHE A 183 13.83 -6.83 0.16
N THR A 184 13.69 -5.60 0.68
CA THR A 184 14.69 -4.53 0.48
C THR A 184 15.81 -4.57 1.52
N TYR A 185 15.67 -5.40 2.56
CA TYR A 185 16.79 -5.84 3.39
C TYR A 185 17.56 -6.95 2.67
N LYS A 186 18.78 -7.25 3.13
CA LYS A 186 19.54 -8.37 2.57
C LYS A 186 18.86 -9.70 2.94
N ALA A 187 19.02 -10.72 2.11
CA ALA A 187 18.42 -12.05 2.33
C ALA A 187 18.68 -12.59 3.75
N GLU A 188 19.89 -12.42 4.29
CA GLU A 188 20.21 -12.86 5.65
C GLU A 188 19.46 -12.08 6.72
N GLU A 189 19.28 -10.77 6.54
CA GLU A 189 18.51 -9.92 7.44
C GLU A 189 17.01 -10.28 7.41
N VAL A 190 16.49 -10.60 6.23
CA VAL A 190 15.11 -11.10 6.08
C VAL A 190 14.94 -12.41 6.84
N LEU A 191 15.84 -13.37 6.64
CA LEU A 191 15.80 -14.66 7.34
C LEU A 191 15.96 -14.51 8.85
N GLU A 192 16.82 -13.61 9.33
CA GLU A 192 16.93 -13.27 10.76
C GLU A 192 15.62 -12.71 11.31
N ASN A 193 15.01 -11.77 10.59
CA ASN A 193 13.76 -11.14 11.01
C ASN A 193 12.61 -12.15 11.03
N VAL A 194 12.50 -13.02 10.02
CA VAL A 194 11.52 -14.12 10.00
C VAL A 194 11.75 -15.08 11.18
N LYS A 195 12.99 -15.39 11.56
CA LYS A 195 13.28 -16.23 12.74
C LYS A 195 12.85 -15.59 14.07
N MET A 196 12.83 -14.26 14.16
CA MET A 196 12.38 -13.52 15.34
C MET A 196 10.88 -13.24 15.34
N LEU A 197 10.21 -13.39 14.20
CA LEU A 197 8.78 -13.15 14.05
C LEU A 197 7.99 -14.32 14.63
N ASP A 198 7.03 -14.03 15.51
CA ASP A 198 6.14 -15.04 16.09
C ASP A 198 5.05 -15.49 15.09
N ALA A 199 4.74 -14.65 14.11
CA ALA A 199 3.80 -14.94 13.02
C ALA A 199 4.38 -15.94 12.01
N GLU A 200 3.51 -16.70 11.35
CA GLU A 200 3.95 -17.50 10.19
C GLU A 200 4.16 -16.58 8.98
N PHE A 201 5.41 -16.45 8.52
CA PHE A 201 5.72 -15.74 7.27
C PHE A 201 5.52 -16.68 6.07
N LEU A 202 4.58 -16.33 5.19
CA LEU A 202 4.18 -17.17 4.05
C LEU A 202 4.54 -16.53 2.72
N ALA A 203 5.01 -17.33 1.76
CA ALA A 203 5.17 -16.89 0.38
C ALA A 203 5.27 -18.09 -0.58
N GLN A 204 4.20 -18.37 -1.32
CA GLN A 204 4.17 -19.46 -2.29
C GLN A 204 4.99 -19.13 -3.55
N ASN A 205 5.05 -17.85 -3.93
CA ASN A 205 5.70 -17.39 -5.15
C ASN A 205 7.18 -17.01 -4.99
N VAL A 206 7.78 -17.26 -3.83
CA VAL A 206 9.21 -16.98 -3.60
C VAL A 206 10.00 -18.29 -3.65
N LYS A 207 10.83 -18.42 -4.67
CA LYS A 207 11.62 -19.63 -4.91
C LYS A 207 13.11 -19.34 -4.81
N VAL A 208 13.89 -20.34 -4.41
CA VAL A 208 15.35 -20.29 -4.51
C VAL A 208 15.76 -20.64 -5.93
N LYS A 209 16.71 -19.90 -6.49
CA LYS A 209 17.29 -20.17 -7.81
C LYS A 209 17.98 -21.53 -7.82
N GLU A 210 17.85 -22.25 -8.94
CA GLU A 210 18.51 -23.55 -9.13
C GLU A 210 20.02 -23.46 -8.89
N ASP A 211 20.69 -22.45 -9.43
CA ASP A 211 22.14 -22.26 -9.24
C ASP A 211 22.52 -22.14 -7.76
N ALA A 212 21.73 -21.42 -6.96
CA ALA A 212 21.97 -21.28 -5.52
C ALA A 212 21.73 -22.59 -4.75
N LEU A 213 20.75 -23.41 -5.18
CA LEU A 213 20.53 -24.76 -4.65
C LEU A 213 21.71 -25.68 -4.99
N PHE A 214 22.24 -25.62 -6.21
CA PHE A 214 23.42 -26.41 -6.63
C PHE A 214 24.70 -25.98 -5.90
N GLU A 215 24.86 -24.70 -5.62
CA GLU A 215 26.01 -24.14 -4.90
C GLU A 215 25.91 -24.30 -3.38
N GLU A 216 24.76 -24.77 -2.86
CA GLU A 216 24.49 -24.92 -1.41
C GLU A 216 24.78 -23.63 -0.62
N THR A 217 24.36 -22.46 -1.13
CA THR A 217 24.54 -21.19 -0.42
C THR A 217 23.82 -21.20 0.93
N ASP A 218 24.27 -20.39 1.91
CA ASP A 218 23.61 -20.30 3.23
C ASP A 218 22.11 -19.96 3.10
N VAL A 219 21.74 -19.18 2.09
CA VAL A 219 20.35 -18.83 1.77
C VAL A 219 19.59 -20.04 1.20
N ALA A 220 20.20 -20.82 0.32
CA ALA A 220 19.62 -22.05 -0.22
C ALA A 220 19.45 -23.15 0.83
N MET A 221 20.41 -23.26 1.76
CA MET A 221 20.32 -24.16 2.91
C MET A 221 19.26 -23.74 3.93
N ALA A 222 18.85 -22.46 3.90
CA ALA A 222 17.76 -21.93 4.71
C ALA A 222 16.38 -22.00 4.02
N ALA A 223 16.29 -22.57 2.81
CA ALA A 223 15.02 -22.76 2.11
C ALA A 223 14.03 -23.58 2.96
N TYR A 224 12.75 -23.24 2.86
CA TYR A 224 11.69 -23.99 3.51
C TYR A 224 11.63 -25.44 3.00
N ASP A 225 11.72 -25.60 1.68
CA ASP A 225 11.72 -26.91 1.03
C ASP A 225 12.60 -26.86 -0.23
N GLN A 226 13.67 -27.65 -0.22
CA GLN A 226 14.63 -27.73 -1.32
C GLN A 226 14.08 -28.50 -2.52
N ASP A 227 13.16 -29.45 -2.31
CA ASP A 227 12.60 -30.27 -3.41
C ASP A 227 11.65 -29.43 -4.27
N SER A 228 10.78 -28.64 -3.64
CA SER A 228 9.88 -27.72 -4.34
C SER A 228 10.51 -26.35 -4.62
N GLY A 229 11.73 -26.11 -4.13
CA GLY A 229 12.47 -24.86 -4.25
C GLY A 229 11.85 -23.67 -3.51
N HIS A 230 10.87 -23.88 -2.63
CA HIS A 230 10.24 -22.80 -1.88
C HIS A 230 11.20 -22.21 -0.84
N ALA A 231 11.43 -20.89 -0.92
CA ALA A 231 12.23 -20.19 0.09
C ALA A 231 11.48 -20.07 1.42
N PHE A 232 10.16 -19.87 1.37
CA PHE A 232 9.29 -19.72 2.54
C PHE A 232 8.11 -20.70 2.47
N LYS A 233 7.45 -20.91 3.61
CA LYS A 233 6.27 -21.77 3.69
C LYS A 233 5.16 -21.22 2.76
N PRO A 234 4.55 -22.02 1.89
CA PRO A 234 3.61 -21.50 0.89
C PRO A 234 2.21 -21.22 1.47
N TYR A 235 1.74 -22.05 2.39
CA TYR A 235 0.43 -21.92 3.03
C TYR A 235 0.42 -22.49 4.45
N THR A 236 -0.61 -22.18 5.23
CA THR A 236 -0.87 -22.79 6.55
C THR A 236 -2.34 -23.11 6.73
N ILE A 237 -2.65 -24.11 7.58
CA ILE A 237 -4.03 -24.44 7.98
C ILE A 237 -4.24 -23.96 9.41
N LYS A 238 -5.16 -23.03 9.61
CA LYS A 238 -5.56 -22.54 10.93
C LYS A 238 -6.87 -23.18 11.37
N LYS A 239 -6.89 -23.70 12.60
CA LYS A 239 -8.11 -24.18 13.26
C LYS A 239 -8.71 -23.02 14.07
N MET A 240 -9.93 -22.63 13.74
CA MET A 240 -10.64 -21.50 14.35
C MET A 240 -11.95 -22.01 14.95
N GLY A 241 -11.93 -22.35 16.24
CA GLY A 241 -12.96 -23.17 16.87
C GLY A 241 -13.12 -24.52 16.13
N ASN A 242 -14.26 -24.73 15.48
CA ASN A 242 -14.52 -25.95 14.69
C ASN A 242 -14.20 -25.79 13.19
N ALA A 243 -13.87 -24.58 12.73
CA ALA A 243 -13.56 -24.32 11.33
C ALA A 243 -12.07 -24.59 11.03
N ARG A 244 -11.79 -25.05 9.81
CA ARG A 244 -10.43 -25.15 9.24
C ARG A 244 -10.33 -24.19 8.07
N VAL A 245 -9.38 -23.26 8.14
CA VAL A 245 -9.17 -22.29 7.07
C VAL A 245 -7.74 -22.41 6.55
N ALA A 246 -7.60 -22.54 5.25
CA ALA A 246 -6.31 -22.46 4.58
C ALA A 246 -5.98 -20.99 4.28
N ILE A 247 -4.76 -20.59 4.62
CA ILE A 247 -4.21 -19.28 4.29
C ILE A 247 -3.01 -19.50 3.40
N ILE A 248 -3.09 -19.07 2.14
CA ILE A 248 -2.01 -19.11 1.16
C ILE A 248 -1.34 -17.74 1.15
N GLY A 249 0.00 -17.70 1.27
CA GLY A 249 0.75 -16.46 1.23
C GLY A 249 1.22 -16.11 -0.17
N GLN A 250 1.05 -14.87 -0.59
CA GLN A 250 1.50 -14.36 -1.87
C GLN A 250 2.30 -13.06 -1.64
N ALA A 251 3.63 -13.15 -1.79
CA ALA A 251 4.51 -11.99 -1.74
C ALA A 251 4.42 -11.17 -3.04
N PHE A 252 4.94 -9.93 -3.03
CA PHE A 252 4.89 -9.10 -4.23
C PHE A 252 5.69 -9.73 -5.40
N PRO A 253 5.04 -10.00 -6.54
CA PRO A 253 5.62 -10.81 -7.61
C PRO A 253 6.75 -10.12 -8.38
N TYR A 254 6.84 -8.79 -8.35
CA TYR A 254 7.80 -8.04 -9.16
C TYR A 254 8.99 -7.49 -8.36
N THR A 255 9.23 -8.01 -7.15
CA THR A 255 10.29 -7.54 -6.24
C THR A 255 11.67 -7.45 -6.90
N THR A 256 12.04 -8.41 -7.76
CA THR A 256 13.37 -8.45 -8.41
C THR A 256 13.58 -7.38 -9.47
N ILE A 257 12.52 -6.76 -9.97
CA ILE A 257 12.60 -5.66 -10.95
C ILE A 257 12.23 -4.31 -10.33
N ALA A 258 11.38 -4.29 -9.30
CA ALA A 258 10.98 -3.09 -8.58
C ALA A 258 11.98 -2.67 -7.48
N ASN A 259 12.73 -3.63 -6.92
CA ASN A 259 13.70 -3.41 -5.85
C ASN A 259 15.07 -4.00 -6.21
N PRO A 260 16.15 -3.60 -5.52
CA PRO A 260 17.50 -4.10 -5.81
C PRO A 260 17.65 -5.62 -5.67
N GLN A 261 17.63 -6.34 -6.80
CA GLN A 261 17.88 -7.79 -6.83
C GLN A 261 19.22 -8.17 -6.15
N ARG A 262 20.22 -7.27 -6.17
CA ARG A 262 21.51 -7.46 -5.48
C ARG A 262 21.41 -7.70 -3.97
N PHE A 263 20.28 -7.42 -3.32
CA PHE A 263 20.05 -7.69 -1.91
C PHE A 263 19.50 -9.10 -1.65
N ILE A 264 18.90 -9.71 -2.67
CA ILE A 264 18.23 -11.02 -2.62
C ILE A 264 18.65 -11.84 -3.85
N PRO A 265 19.96 -12.04 -4.08
CA PRO A 265 20.48 -12.57 -5.34
C PRO A 265 19.98 -13.99 -5.65
N ASP A 266 19.64 -14.77 -4.62
CA ASP A 266 19.32 -16.20 -4.72
C ASP A 266 17.82 -16.47 -4.81
N TRP A 267 16.97 -15.45 -4.71
CA TRP A 267 15.53 -15.61 -4.78
C TRP A 267 14.93 -15.14 -6.10
N THR A 268 13.85 -15.80 -6.51
CA THR A 268 12.97 -15.40 -7.60
C THR A 268 11.57 -15.15 -7.07
N PHE A 269 10.87 -14.29 -7.79
CA PHE A 269 9.51 -13.84 -7.51
C PHE A 269 8.75 -13.89 -8.82
N GLY A 270 7.45 -14.12 -8.78
CA GLY A 270 6.65 -14.13 -9.99
C GLY A 270 5.16 -14.08 -9.73
N ILE A 271 4.44 -13.56 -10.72
CA ILE A 271 3.00 -13.73 -10.85
C ILE A 271 2.79 -14.98 -11.71
N ASN A 272 2.07 -15.96 -11.17
CA ASN A 272 1.82 -17.23 -11.83
C ASN A 272 0.45 -17.74 -11.39
N ASP A 273 -0.55 -17.53 -12.24
CA ASP A 273 -1.93 -17.96 -12.00
C ASP A 273 -2.08 -19.48 -12.12
N GLU A 274 -1.35 -20.13 -13.04
CA GLU A 274 -1.33 -21.60 -13.13
C GLU A 274 -0.78 -22.23 -11.85
N GLY A 275 0.35 -21.72 -11.34
CA GLY A 275 0.92 -22.19 -10.07
C GLY A 275 0.03 -21.88 -8.86
N MET A 276 -0.69 -20.75 -8.87
CA MET A 276 -1.70 -20.45 -7.85
C MET A 276 -2.90 -21.40 -7.94
N GLN A 277 -3.33 -21.81 -9.13
CA GLN A 277 -4.38 -22.81 -9.30
C GLN A 277 -3.92 -24.18 -8.75
N GLU A 278 -2.71 -24.61 -9.08
CA GLU A 278 -2.14 -25.88 -8.60
C GLU A 278 -2.12 -25.97 -7.07
N ILE A 279 -1.64 -24.93 -6.38
CA ILE A 279 -1.61 -24.92 -4.91
C ILE A 279 -3.01 -24.86 -4.30
N VAL A 280 -3.96 -24.13 -4.92
CA VAL A 280 -5.35 -24.09 -4.44
C VAL A 280 -6.01 -25.46 -4.59
N ASP A 281 -5.80 -26.14 -5.71
CA ASP A 281 -6.31 -27.48 -5.97
C ASP A 281 -5.71 -28.50 -5.00
N GLU A 282 -4.39 -28.47 -4.80
CA GLU A 282 -3.68 -29.33 -3.83
C GLU A 282 -4.25 -29.15 -2.43
N VAL A 283 -4.37 -27.90 -1.96
CA VAL A 283 -4.90 -27.58 -0.64
C VAL A 283 -6.36 -28.05 -0.49
N ARG A 284 -7.20 -27.87 -1.51
CA ARG A 284 -8.59 -28.33 -1.45
C ARG A 284 -8.71 -29.85 -1.46
N GLU A 285 -7.87 -30.54 -2.23
CA GLU A 285 -7.89 -32.01 -2.31
C GLU A 285 -7.35 -32.67 -1.05
N THR A 286 -6.20 -32.21 -0.56
CA THR A 286 -5.44 -32.88 0.51
C THR A 286 -5.89 -32.43 1.91
N GLU A 287 -5.99 -31.13 2.14
CA GLU A 287 -6.29 -30.55 3.47
C GLU A 287 -7.79 -30.47 3.75
N LYS A 288 -8.59 -30.33 2.69
CA LYS A 288 -10.06 -30.20 2.72
C LYS A 288 -10.52 -29.10 3.70
N PRO A 289 -10.03 -27.85 3.55
CA PRO A 289 -10.43 -26.75 4.41
C PRO A 289 -11.88 -26.31 4.12
N ASP A 290 -12.49 -25.66 5.11
CA ASP A 290 -13.84 -25.09 4.98
C ASP A 290 -13.85 -23.74 4.25
N ALA A 291 -12.69 -23.08 4.18
CA ALA A 291 -12.44 -21.84 3.46
C ALA A 291 -10.97 -21.74 3.00
N VAL A 292 -10.75 -21.09 1.86
CA VAL A 292 -9.42 -20.78 1.31
C VAL A 292 -9.28 -19.27 1.16
N ILE A 293 -8.31 -18.69 1.88
CA ILE A 293 -7.98 -17.27 1.86
C ILE A 293 -6.57 -17.10 1.29
N VAL A 294 -6.40 -16.19 0.34
CA VAL A 294 -5.06 -15.73 -0.08
C VAL A 294 -4.75 -14.43 0.64
N LEU A 295 -3.67 -14.40 1.41
CA LEU A 295 -3.07 -13.17 1.94
C LEU A 295 -2.07 -12.68 0.89
N SER A 296 -2.39 -11.57 0.23
CA SER A 296 -1.73 -11.16 -1.00
C SER A 296 -1.03 -9.81 -0.88
N HIS A 297 0.11 -9.69 -1.55
CA HIS A 297 0.77 -8.43 -1.82
C HIS A 297 0.93 -8.16 -3.32
N ASN A 298 0.07 -8.71 -4.19
CA ASN A 298 0.12 -8.44 -5.63
C ASN A 298 -0.27 -7.00 -5.97
N GLY A 299 -1.26 -6.46 -5.26
CA GLY A 299 -1.94 -5.23 -5.59
C GLY A 299 -3.37 -5.44 -6.08
N TYR A 300 -4.26 -4.50 -5.77
CA TYR A 300 -5.71 -4.71 -5.86
C TYR A 300 -6.23 -5.09 -7.26
N ASP A 301 -5.71 -4.46 -8.31
CA ASP A 301 -6.11 -4.78 -9.69
C ASP A 301 -5.58 -6.14 -10.15
N THR A 302 -4.35 -6.47 -9.79
CA THR A 302 -3.71 -7.77 -10.03
C THR A 302 -4.42 -8.88 -9.26
N ASP A 303 -4.88 -8.61 -8.03
CA ASP A 303 -5.67 -9.56 -7.23
C ASP A 303 -7.08 -9.75 -7.79
N LYS A 304 -7.74 -8.71 -8.30
CA LYS A 304 -8.98 -8.87 -9.07
C LYS A 304 -8.75 -9.77 -10.29
N LYS A 305 -7.66 -9.56 -11.02
CA LYS A 305 -7.33 -10.40 -12.18
C LYS A 305 -7.04 -11.85 -11.78
N MET A 306 -6.29 -12.07 -10.70
CA MET A 306 -6.06 -13.40 -10.12
C MET A 306 -7.38 -14.08 -9.75
N ALA A 307 -8.28 -13.36 -9.09
CA ALA A 307 -9.61 -13.85 -8.72
C ALA A 307 -10.53 -14.17 -9.91
N GLU A 308 -10.32 -13.54 -11.07
CA GLU A 308 -11.05 -13.84 -12.31
C GLU A 308 -10.62 -15.17 -12.93
N VAL A 309 -9.33 -15.54 -12.81
CA VAL A 309 -8.74 -16.68 -13.51
C VAL A 309 -8.54 -17.91 -12.63
N VAL A 310 -8.29 -17.75 -11.33
CA VAL A 310 -8.11 -18.85 -10.38
C VAL A 310 -9.44 -19.18 -9.68
N THR A 311 -9.82 -20.44 -9.69
CA THR A 311 -11.02 -20.95 -9.02
C THR A 311 -10.69 -21.50 -7.63
N GLY A 312 -11.71 -21.73 -6.81
CA GLY A 312 -11.50 -22.30 -5.47
C GLY A 312 -10.89 -21.35 -4.44
N ILE A 313 -10.69 -20.06 -4.72
CA ILE A 313 -10.37 -19.07 -3.68
C ILE A 313 -11.68 -18.45 -3.17
N ASP A 314 -11.86 -18.35 -1.85
CA ASP A 314 -13.03 -17.70 -1.28
C ASP A 314 -12.79 -16.18 -1.10
N PHE A 315 -11.63 -15.82 -0.54
CA PHE A 315 -11.23 -14.42 -0.31
C PHE A 315 -9.77 -14.18 -0.69
N ILE A 316 -9.49 -13.00 -1.25
CA ILE A 316 -8.16 -12.41 -1.35
C ILE A 316 -8.12 -11.18 -0.45
N MET A 317 -7.23 -11.19 0.54
CA MET A 317 -6.97 -10.06 1.43
C MET A 317 -5.63 -9.46 1.04
N GLY A 318 -5.67 -8.33 0.33
CA GLY A 318 -4.54 -7.77 -0.41
C GLY A 318 -3.91 -6.53 0.23
N GLY A 319 -2.72 -6.18 -0.27
CA GLY A 319 -1.94 -4.98 0.05
C GLY A 319 -1.39 -4.24 -1.17
N HIS A 320 -0.18 -3.68 -1.05
CA HIS A 320 0.69 -3.05 -2.07
C HIS A 320 0.21 -1.73 -2.67
N THR A 321 -1.10 -1.66 -2.90
CA THR A 321 -1.73 -0.57 -3.64
C THR A 321 -2.30 0.52 -2.73
N HIS A 322 -2.30 0.27 -1.41
CA HIS A 322 -2.69 1.19 -0.33
C HIS A 322 -4.17 1.59 -0.34
N ASP A 323 -5.02 0.82 -1.01
CA ASP A 323 -6.42 1.18 -1.19
C ASP A 323 -7.28 0.78 0.01
N GLY A 324 -7.85 1.78 0.68
CA GLY A 324 -8.87 1.58 1.71
C GLY A 324 -10.23 1.36 1.06
N VAL A 325 -10.52 0.13 0.61
CA VAL A 325 -11.77 -0.20 -0.09
C VAL A 325 -12.87 -0.60 0.92
N PRO A 326 -13.96 0.18 1.07
CA PRO A 326 -14.97 -0.05 2.09
C PRO A 326 -15.87 -1.27 1.88
N GLU A 327 -15.56 -2.15 0.93
CA GLU A 327 -16.32 -3.35 0.61
C GLU A 327 -15.40 -4.53 0.27
N ALA A 328 -15.94 -5.75 0.42
CA ALA A 328 -15.37 -6.94 -0.17
C ALA A 328 -15.87 -7.07 -1.61
N TYR A 329 -15.02 -6.77 -2.59
CA TYR A 329 -15.44 -6.64 -3.98
C TYR A 329 -15.61 -8.02 -4.64
N PRO A 330 -16.81 -8.37 -5.14
CA PRO A 330 -17.06 -9.68 -5.73
C PRO A 330 -16.48 -9.77 -7.15
N VAL A 331 -15.69 -10.82 -7.38
CA VAL A 331 -15.12 -11.16 -8.69
C VAL A 331 -15.61 -12.54 -9.11
N LYS A 332 -16.25 -12.62 -10.29
CA LYS A 332 -16.76 -13.89 -10.82
C LYS A 332 -15.67 -14.61 -11.61
N ASN A 333 -15.54 -15.91 -11.40
CA ASN A 333 -14.71 -16.82 -12.18
C ASN A 333 -15.54 -17.98 -12.74
N ALA A 334 -14.87 -18.99 -13.30
CA ALA A 334 -15.52 -20.12 -13.97
C ALA A 334 -16.38 -20.99 -13.01
N GLU A 335 -16.07 -21.03 -11.72
CA GLU A 335 -16.70 -21.95 -10.75
C GLU A 335 -17.46 -21.25 -9.63
N GLY A 336 -17.30 -19.93 -9.47
CA GLY A 336 -17.94 -19.20 -8.38
C GLY A 336 -17.60 -17.72 -8.31
N THR A 337 -17.43 -17.24 -7.10
CA THR A 337 -17.11 -15.84 -6.81
C THR A 337 -16.07 -15.78 -5.71
N THR A 338 -14.97 -15.11 -6.01
CA THR A 338 -13.92 -14.75 -5.05
C THR A 338 -14.12 -13.31 -4.63
N TYR A 339 -13.94 -13.00 -3.34
CA TYR A 339 -14.05 -11.63 -2.84
C TYR A 339 -12.66 -11.01 -2.62
N VAL A 340 -12.42 -9.83 -3.17
CA VAL A 340 -11.13 -9.12 -3.05
C VAL A 340 -11.28 -7.92 -2.12
N CYS A 341 -10.39 -7.79 -1.14
CA CYS A 341 -10.44 -6.75 -0.11
C CYS A 341 -9.04 -6.20 0.18
N ASN A 342 -8.87 -4.88 0.37
CA ASN A 342 -7.63 -4.26 0.88
C ASN A 342 -7.89 -3.45 2.15
N ALA A 343 -6.85 -3.24 2.97
CA ALA A 343 -6.95 -2.52 4.26
C ALA A 343 -6.28 -1.14 4.27
N GLY A 344 -6.10 -0.50 3.11
CA GLY A 344 -5.41 0.79 3.04
C GLY A 344 -3.92 0.70 3.38
N SER A 345 -3.40 1.66 4.14
CA SER A 345 -1.99 1.73 4.54
C SER A 345 -1.80 2.49 5.86
N ASN A 346 -0.56 2.56 6.35
CA ASN A 346 -0.10 3.32 7.53
C ASN A 346 -0.86 2.98 8.83
N GLY A 347 -1.48 1.80 8.90
CA GLY A 347 -2.35 1.39 10.01
C GLY A 347 -3.65 2.19 10.11
N LYS A 348 -4.00 2.98 9.09
CA LYS A 348 -5.20 3.84 9.06
C LYS A 348 -6.49 3.02 9.15
N PHE A 349 -6.49 1.79 8.63
CA PHE A 349 -7.64 0.91 8.72
C PHE A 349 -7.27 -0.49 9.25
N LEU A 350 -8.29 -1.18 9.77
CA LEU A 350 -8.28 -2.58 10.11
C LEU A 350 -9.49 -3.26 9.49
N ASN A 351 -9.28 -4.23 8.61
CA ASN A 351 -10.35 -5.04 8.03
C ASN A 351 -10.83 -6.03 9.07
N VAL A 352 -12.15 -6.18 9.19
CA VAL A 352 -12.79 -7.25 9.95
C VAL A 352 -13.66 -8.05 8.99
N LEU A 353 -13.28 -9.30 8.78
CA LEU A 353 -14.05 -10.29 8.02
C LEU A 353 -14.55 -11.37 8.98
N ASP A 354 -15.85 -11.37 9.24
CA ASP A 354 -16.53 -12.41 10.01
C ASP A 354 -17.17 -13.42 9.05
N LEU A 355 -16.82 -14.69 9.17
CA LEU A 355 -17.37 -15.79 8.37
C LEU A 355 -18.32 -16.65 9.21
N ASP A 356 -19.46 -17.01 8.62
CA ASP A 356 -20.34 -18.06 9.13
C ASP A 356 -20.04 -19.37 8.38
N ILE A 357 -19.24 -20.23 8.99
CA ILE A 357 -18.83 -21.51 8.40
C ILE A 357 -19.70 -22.64 8.96
N GLN A 358 -20.43 -23.33 8.09
CA GLN A 358 -21.34 -24.42 8.47
C GLN A 358 -21.24 -25.58 7.50
N ASN A 359 -21.15 -26.80 8.03
CA ASN A 359 -21.09 -28.04 7.24
C ASN A 359 -19.98 -28.00 6.17
N GLY A 360 -18.80 -27.51 6.58
CA GLY A 360 -17.60 -27.49 5.74
C GLY A 360 -17.56 -26.43 4.64
N LYS A 361 -18.33 -25.35 4.77
CA LYS A 361 -18.38 -24.26 3.79
C LYS A 361 -18.79 -22.93 4.40
N ILE A 362 -18.41 -21.83 3.76
CA ILE A 362 -18.89 -20.49 4.06
C ILE A 362 -20.38 -20.39 3.66
N LYS A 363 -21.24 -20.07 4.63
CA LYS A 363 -22.67 -19.85 4.42
C LYS A 363 -22.99 -18.39 4.14
N ASP A 364 -22.33 -17.49 4.86
CA ASP A 364 -22.49 -16.05 4.75
C ASP A 364 -21.25 -15.36 5.38
N PHE A 365 -21.07 -14.07 5.11
CA PHE A 365 -19.99 -13.28 5.66
C PHE A 365 -20.41 -11.85 5.97
N LYS A 366 -19.65 -11.20 6.86
CA LYS A 366 -19.74 -9.77 7.11
C LYS A 366 -18.35 -9.15 7.00
N PHE A 367 -18.24 -8.15 6.13
CA PHE A 367 -17.04 -7.34 5.97
C PHE A 367 -17.22 -5.95 6.59
N THR A 368 -16.20 -5.43 7.26
CA THR A 368 -16.18 -4.06 7.79
C THR A 368 -14.75 -3.52 7.75
N LEU A 369 -14.54 -2.39 7.08
CA LEU A 369 -13.24 -1.71 7.04
C LEU A 369 -13.21 -0.65 8.14
N LEU A 370 -12.58 -0.90 9.28
CA LEU A 370 -12.61 0.01 10.43
C LEU A 370 -11.50 1.06 10.35
N PRO A 371 -11.80 2.36 10.24
CA PRO A 371 -10.78 3.38 10.38
C PRO A 371 -10.34 3.51 11.84
N ILE A 372 -9.03 3.62 12.05
CA ILE A 372 -8.38 3.76 13.36
C ILE A 372 -8.21 5.25 13.64
N PHE A 373 -9.17 5.87 14.33
CA PHE A 373 -9.08 7.28 14.75
C PHE A 373 -8.34 7.35 16.09
N SER A 374 -7.06 7.69 16.06
CA SER A 374 -6.15 7.49 17.19
C SER A 374 -6.59 8.24 18.44
N ASP A 375 -7.15 9.44 18.28
CA ASP A 375 -7.63 10.28 19.37
C ASP A 375 -8.84 9.70 20.13
N LEU A 376 -9.54 8.71 19.55
CA LEU A 376 -10.68 8.01 20.18
C LEU A 376 -10.26 6.72 20.90
N ILE A 377 -9.02 6.28 20.72
CA ILE A 377 -8.57 4.96 21.14
C ILE A 377 -7.49 5.16 22.22
N PRO A 378 -7.67 4.60 23.43
CA PRO A 378 -6.60 4.63 24.42
C PRO A 378 -5.41 3.79 23.94
N GLU A 379 -4.21 4.30 24.20
CA GLU A 379 -2.96 3.59 23.89
C GLU A 379 -2.83 2.32 24.75
N GLU A 380 -2.54 1.19 24.11
CA GLU A 380 -2.13 -0.01 24.86
C GLU A 380 -0.74 0.22 25.47
N LYS A 381 -0.62 -0.05 26.78
CA LYS A 381 0.53 0.36 27.59
C LYS A 381 1.81 -0.37 27.22
N SER A 382 1.74 -1.68 26.96
CA SER A 382 2.93 -2.48 26.63
C SER A 382 3.48 -2.10 25.26
N MET A 383 2.60 -1.90 24.28
CA MET A 383 2.96 -1.44 22.94
C MET A 383 3.54 -0.02 22.99
N LYS A 384 2.91 0.89 23.75
CA LYS A 384 3.45 2.25 23.92
C LYS A 384 4.86 2.23 24.50
N LYS A 385 5.09 1.46 25.57
CA LYS A 385 6.40 1.34 26.20
C LYS A 385 7.44 0.79 25.22
N TYR A 386 7.07 -0.23 24.45
CA TYR A 386 7.93 -0.78 23.41
C TYR A 386 8.33 0.27 22.38
N ILE A 387 7.35 1.04 21.86
CA ILE A 387 7.59 2.11 20.89
C ILE A 387 8.53 3.19 21.47
N GLU A 388 8.32 3.59 22.72
CA GLU A 388 9.18 4.54 23.42
C GLU A 388 10.62 4.03 23.53
N ASP A 389 10.80 2.75 23.87
CA ASP A 389 12.12 2.13 24.04
C ASP A 389 12.90 2.01 22.73
N VAL A 390 12.28 1.51 21.66
CA VAL A 390 12.97 1.33 20.37
C VAL A 390 13.31 2.67 19.71
N ARG A 391 12.55 3.72 20.00
CA ARG A 391 12.78 5.07 19.46
C ARG A 391 13.71 5.91 20.34
N ALA A 392 13.83 5.62 21.64
CA ALA A 392 14.61 6.39 22.60
C ALA A 392 16.04 6.75 22.12
N PRO A 393 16.82 5.84 21.48
CA PRO A 393 18.17 6.16 21.01
C PRO A 393 18.22 7.25 19.93
N PHE A 394 17.12 7.45 19.20
CA PHE A 394 17.07 8.30 18.02
C PHE A 394 16.28 9.60 18.25
N MET A 395 15.59 9.72 19.39
CA MET A 395 14.62 10.80 19.63
C MET A 395 15.17 12.21 19.41
N LYS A 396 16.43 12.46 19.80
CA LYS A 396 17.08 13.78 19.58
C LYS A 396 17.07 14.18 18.10
N GLU A 397 17.31 13.22 17.22
CA GLU A 397 17.36 13.45 15.78
C GLU A 397 15.95 13.46 15.19
N LEU A 398 15.11 12.48 15.56
CA LEU A 398 13.74 12.35 15.04
C LEU A 398 12.90 13.59 15.29
N THR A 399 12.98 14.20 16.47
CA THR A 399 12.18 15.39 16.83
C THR A 399 12.80 16.71 16.39
N ARG A 400 13.92 16.68 15.66
CA ARG A 400 14.60 17.89 15.22
C ARG A 400 13.77 18.58 14.15
N GLU A 401 13.29 19.78 14.45
CA GLU A 401 12.61 20.63 13.47
C GLU A 401 13.59 21.09 12.39
N ILE A 402 13.18 20.97 11.12
CA ILE A 402 13.98 21.35 9.95
C ILE A 402 13.33 22.45 9.11
N ALA A 403 12.00 22.54 9.09
CA ALA A 403 11.25 23.58 8.40
C ALA A 403 9.82 23.69 8.96
N THR A 404 9.01 24.58 8.40
CA THR A 404 7.57 24.73 8.69
C THR A 404 6.78 24.86 7.39
N THR A 405 5.47 24.64 7.41
CA THR A 405 4.61 24.72 6.21
C THR A 405 3.24 25.33 6.50
N ASP A 406 2.74 26.16 5.59
CA ASP A 406 1.37 26.66 5.55
C ASP A 406 0.47 25.86 4.57
N VAL A 407 1.06 24.91 3.85
CA VAL A 407 0.36 24.04 2.90
C VAL A 407 0.38 22.59 3.37
N THR A 408 -0.67 21.83 3.02
CA THR A 408 -0.69 20.39 3.24
C THR A 408 0.32 19.71 2.35
N LEU A 409 1.15 18.87 2.95
CA LEU A 409 2.13 18.08 2.24
C LEU A 409 1.70 16.62 2.23
N PHE A 410 1.58 16.01 1.05
CA PHE A 410 1.16 14.63 0.86
C PHE A 410 1.83 14.04 -0.39
N ARG A 411 1.77 12.71 -0.56
CA ARG A 411 2.32 12.00 -1.73
C ARG A 411 1.30 11.29 -2.58
N ARG A 412 0.36 10.58 -1.95
CA ARG A 412 -0.48 9.59 -2.65
C ARG A 412 -1.28 10.18 -3.82
N GLY A 413 -1.17 9.53 -4.97
CA GLY A 413 -1.83 9.87 -6.23
C GLY A 413 -0.99 9.42 -7.43
N ASN A 414 -1.60 9.29 -8.61
CA ASN A 414 -0.89 8.82 -9.80
C ASN A 414 0.24 9.74 -10.29
N PHE A 415 0.29 11.00 -9.83
CA PHE A 415 1.28 12.02 -10.20
C PHE A 415 1.77 12.73 -8.93
N ASN A 416 2.59 13.77 -9.06
CA ASN A 416 3.18 14.49 -7.93
C ASN A 416 2.14 14.86 -6.85
N GLY A 417 2.43 14.49 -5.60
CA GLY A 417 1.90 15.18 -4.44
C GLY A 417 2.73 16.41 -4.07
N SER A 418 2.25 17.22 -3.14
CA SER A 418 2.98 18.38 -2.64
C SER A 418 4.27 18.00 -1.91
N TRP A 419 4.35 16.84 -1.27
CA TRP A 419 5.62 16.38 -0.70
C TRP A 419 6.60 15.89 -1.77
N ASP A 420 6.10 15.27 -2.85
CA ASP A 420 6.94 14.91 -3.99
C ASP A 420 7.55 16.15 -4.66
N GLN A 421 6.79 17.23 -4.75
CA GLN A 421 7.31 18.50 -5.27
C GLN A 421 8.50 19.01 -4.44
N ILE A 422 8.44 18.92 -3.11
CA ILE A 422 9.57 19.29 -2.24
C ILE A 422 10.81 18.43 -2.52
N ILE A 423 10.62 17.12 -2.72
CA ILE A 423 11.74 16.21 -3.05
C ILE A 423 12.33 16.57 -4.42
N CYS A 424 11.47 16.83 -5.42
CA CYS A 424 11.88 17.23 -6.76
C CYS A 424 12.62 18.58 -6.75
N ASP A 425 12.09 19.60 -6.08
CA ASP A 425 12.71 20.92 -5.95
C ASP A 425 14.08 20.82 -5.24
N ALA A 426 14.19 20.00 -4.20
CA ALA A 426 15.46 19.75 -3.53
C ALA A 426 16.49 19.10 -4.45
N LEU A 427 16.09 18.12 -5.25
CA LEU A 427 16.96 17.49 -6.24
C LEU A 427 17.41 18.48 -7.32
N LEU A 428 16.52 19.36 -7.80
CA LEU A 428 16.86 20.40 -8.76
C LEU A 428 17.87 21.40 -8.17
N GLU A 429 17.59 21.94 -7.00
CA GLU A 429 18.38 23.02 -6.40
C GLU A 429 19.73 22.51 -5.88
N VAL A 430 19.73 21.46 -5.05
CA VAL A 430 20.95 21.00 -4.35
C VAL A 430 21.90 20.26 -5.30
N LYS A 431 21.37 19.59 -6.34
CA LYS A 431 22.20 18.91 -7.36
C LYS A 431 22.48 19.79 -8.58
N ASP A 432 21.94 21.01 -8.64
CA ASP A 432 22.04 21.90 -9.79
C ASP A 432 21.58 21.20 -11.08
N ALA A 433 20.41 20.55 -11.03
CA ALA A 433 19.84 19.79 -12.14
C ALA A 433 18.76 20.58 -12.88
N GLU A 434 18.55 20.24 -14.15
CA GLU A 434 17.50 20.84 -14.97
C GLU A 434 16.17 20.11 -14.82
N ILE A 435 16.23 18.81 -14.51
CA ILE A 435 15.08 17.92 -14.37
C ILE A 435 15.34 17.03 -13.15
N SER A 436 14.29 16.75 -12.38
CA SER A 436 14.35 15.79 -11.29
C SER A 436 13.37 14.65 -11.52
N LEU A 437 13.79 13.42 -11.20
CA LEU A 437 12.97 12.22 -11.21
C LEU A 437 12.97 11.58 -9.82
N SER A 438 11.81 11.52 -9.17
CA SER A 438 11.62 10.89 -7.88
C SER A 438 10.69 9.66 -8.04
N PRO A 439 10.98 8.49 -7.44
CA PRO A 439 10.20 7.28 -7.67
C PRO A 439 8.74 7.40 -7.25
N GLY A 440 7.90 6.62 -7.93
CA GLY A 440 6.45 6.39 -7.84
C GLY A 440 5.85 5.80 -6.55
N PHE A 441 6.53 5.84 -5.40
CA PHE A 441 6.07 5.21 -4.15
C PHE A 441 4.76 5.78 -3.57
N ARG A 442 3.93 4.88 -3.03
CA ARG A 442 2.63 5.20 -2.38
C ARG A 442 2.74 5.44 -0.88
N TRP A 443 3.80 4.95 -0.25
CA TRP A 443 4.08 5.18 1.17
C TRP A 443 4.58 6.59 1.45
N GLY A 444 4.41 7.00 2.70
CA GLY A 444 4.56 8.37 3.14
C GLY A 444 3.47 8.73 4.15
N THR A 445 3.67 9.84 4.84
CA THR A 445 2.65 10.47 5.69
C THR A 445 2.25 11.83 5.13
N SER A 446 1.28 12.48 5.75
CA SER A 446 0.91 13.86 5.45
C SER A 446 1.33 14.81 6.57
N VAL A 447 1.78 16.00 6.19
CA VAL A 447 2.02 17.12 7.13
C VAL A 447 0.95 18.17 6.89
N ILE A 448 0.26 18.59 7.95
CA ILE A 448 -0.83 19.58 7.86
C ILE A 448 -0.31 21.02 8.00
N PRO A 449 -1.04 22.03 7.47
CA PRO A 449 -0.69 23.44 7.66
C PRO A 449 -0.46 23.80 9.13
N GLY A 450 0.60 24.55 9.40
CA GLY A 450 1.00 25.00 10.74
C GLY A 450 1.77 23.97 11.56
N GLN A 451 1.94 22.73 11.08
CA GLN A 451 2.81 21.75 11.71
C GLN A 451 4.28 22.06 11.36
N ALA A 452 5.19 21.93 12.34
CA ALA A 452 6.62 21.90 12.08
C ALA A 452 6.99 20.61 11.33
N ILE A 453 7.84 20.74 10.32
CA ILE A 453 8.43 19.60 9.63
C ILE A 453 9.62 19.15 10.46
N THR A 454 9.55 17.93 10.99
CA THR A 454 10.66 17.30 11.70
C THR A 454 11.51 16.44 10.76
N PHE A 455 12.68 16.01 11.24
CA PHE A 455 13.47 15.02 10.53
C PHE A 455 12.72 13.68 10.39
N ASP A 456 11.92 13.28 11.39
CA ASP A 456 11.09 12.07 11.27
C ASP A 456 10.04 12.21 10.16
N ASP A 457 9.37 13.37 10.05
CA ASP A 457 8.43 13.63 8.95
C ASP A 457 9.11 13.47 7.58
N LEU A 458 10.35 13.97 7.43
CA LEU A 458 11.14 13.75 6.22
C LEU A 458 11.44 12.27 6.00
N MET A 459 11.88 11.58 7.03
CA MET A 459 12.24 10.17 6.94
C MET A 459 11.05 9.28 6.60
N THR A 460 9.81 9.64 6.96
CA THR A 460 8.61 8.90 6.52
C THR A 460 8.45 8.84 4.99
N GLN A 461 9.25 9.60 4.25
CA GLN A 461 9.12 9.85 2.82
C GLN A 461 10.35 9.37 2.05
N THR A 462 11.46 9.12 2.76
CA THR A 462 12.76 8.86 2.15
C THR A 462 13.54 7.73 2.83
N ALA A 463 13.08 7.22 3.98
CA ALA A 463 13.77 6.15 4.70
C ALA A 463 13.64 4.80 3.98
N MET A 464 14.74 4.38 3.37
CA MET A 464 14.86 3.09 2.68
C MET A 464 16.32 2.62 2.63
N THR A 465 16.53 1.37 2.21
CA THR A 465 17.84 0.70 2.21
C THR A 465 18.73 1.02 1.02
N TYR A 466 18.23 1.73 0.00
CA TYR A 466 18.97 2.16 -1.20
C TYR A 466 18.63 3.61 -1.59
N PRO A 467 18.79 4.58 -0.68
CA PRO A 467 18.30 5.95 -0.81
C PRO A 467 19.19 6.86 -1.66
N GLU A 468 20.26 6.33 -2.24
CA GLU A 468 21.33 7.12 -2.83
C GLU A 468 20.83 7.96 -4.01
N THR A 469 21.29 9.21 -4.05
CA THR A 469 21.01 10.15 -5.14
C THR A 469 21.96 9.98 -6.32
N TYR A 470 21.55 10.48 -7.48
CA TYR A 470 22.40 10.63 -8.65
C TYR A 470 22.13 11.98 -9.34
N ALA A 471 23.12 12.45 -10.09
CA ALA A 471 22.97 13.53 -11.06
C ALA A 471 23.79 13.17 -12.30
N ARG A 472 23.14 13.10 -13.46
CA ARG A 472 23.79 12.69 -14.72
C ARG A 472 23.09 13.27 -15.93
N ASP A 473 23.80 13.31 -17.05
CA ASP A 473 23.23 13.70 -18.32
C ASP A 473 22.35 12.58 -18.88
N ILE A 474 21.11 12.91 -19.23
CA ILE A 474 20.15 11.99 -19.88
C ILE A 474 19.62 12.66 -21.14
N SER A 475 19.56 11.92 -22.25
CA SER A 475 19.03 12.46 -23.50
C SER A 475 17.53 12.75 -23.40
N GLY A 476 17.04 13.74 -24.15
CA GLY A 476 15.61 14.02 -24.25
C GLY A 476 14.79 12.82 -24.72
N LYS A 477 15.38 11.97 -25.58
CA LYS A 477 14.80 10.69 -25.99
C LYS A 477 14.62 9.76 -24.79
N ASP A 478 15.65 9.58 -23.98
CA ASP A 478 15.60 8.65 -22.84
C ASP A 478 14.69 9.16 -21.73
N ILE A 479 14.60 10.48 -21.53
CA ILE A 479 13.59 11.09 -20.63
C ILE A 479 12.18 10.71 -21.09
N LYS A 480 11.88 10.82 -22.39
CA LYS A 480 10.57 10.39 -22.91
C LYS A 480 10.37 8.89 -22.67
N LEU A 481 11.37 8.06 -22.96
CA LEU A 481 11.26 6.61 -22.79
C LEU A 481 10.98 6.22 -21.35
N ILE A 482 11.64 6.85 -20.38
CA ILE A 482 11.37 6.63 -18.95
C ILE A 482 9.91 6.95 -18.60
N LEU A 483 9.39 8.10 -19.07
CA LEU A 483 8.01 8.48 -18.80
C LEU A 483 7.00 7.53 -19.48
N GLU A 484 7.28 7.08 -20.70
CA GLU A 484 6.43 6.12 -21.43
C GLU A 484 6.41 4.74 -20.77
N ASP A 485 7.57 4.26 -20.31
CA ASP A 485 7.73 2.96 -19.66
C ASP A 485 6.95 2.91 -18.33
N VAL A 486 7.09 3.95 -17.50
CA VAL A 486 6.32 4.04 -16.26
C VAL A 486 4.82 4.23 -16.53
N ALA A 487 4.46 5.01 -17.56
CA ALA A 487 3.06 5.15 -17.96
C ALA A 487 2.47 3.84 -18.49
N ASP A 488 3.26 2.99 -19.15
CA ASP A 488 2.82 1.66 -19.56
C ASP A 488 2.63 0.73 -18.39
N ASN A 489 3.54 0.76 -17.42
CA ASN A 489 3.37 -0.02 -16.21
C ASN A 489 2.08 0.33 -15.45
N LEU A 490 1.81 1.63 -15.24
CA LEU A 490 0.64 2.06 -14.47
C LEU A 490 -0.68 1.88 -15.26
N PHE A 491 -0.67 2.17 -16.56
CA PHE A 491 -1.87 2.17 -17.40
C PHE A 491 -1.91 1.00 -18.38
N ASN A 492 -1.27 -0.12 -18.04
CA ASN A 492 -1.37 -1.33 -18.83
C ASN A 492 -2.82 -1.84 -18.84
N GLU A 493 -3.27 -2.32 -19.99
CA GLU A 493 -4.63 -2.87 -20.12
C GLU A 493 -4.80 -4.17 -19.31
N ASP A 494 -3.72 -4.95 -19.19
CA ASP A 494 -3.72 -6.19 -18.42
C ASP A 494 -3.10 -5.95 -17.02
N PRO A 495 -3.87 -6.14 -15.94
CA PRO A 495 -3.40 -5.95 -14.57
C PRO A 495 -2.21 -6.84 -14.16
N PHE A 496 -1.93 -7.94 -14.86
CA PHE A 496 -0.72 -8.75 -14.61
C PHE A 496 0.57 -8.09 -15.13
N TYR A 497 0.50 -6.96 -15.84
CA TYR A 497 1.67 -6.15 -16.17
C TYR A 497 1.75 -4.86 -15.34
N GLN A 498 0.74 -4.61 -14.49
CA GLN A 498 0.76 -3.49 -13.56
C GLN A 498 1.57 -3.87 -12.33
N GLN A 499 2.65 -3.13 -12.06
CA GLN A 499 3.49 -3.37 -10.88
C GLN A 499 3.03 -2.57 -9.67
N GLY A 500 1.88 -1.89 -9.74
CA GLY A 500 1.25 -1.19 -8.61
C GLY A 500 1.95 0.09 -8.12
N GLY A 501 2.96 0.61 -8.83
CA GLY A 501 3.53 1.95 -8.60
C GLY A 501 2.72 3.06 -9.29
N ASP A 502 2.89 4.30 -8.86
CA ASP A 502 2.38 5.48 -9.57
C ASP A 502 3.42 6.05 -10.56
N MET A 503 3.07 7.11 -11.31
CA MET A 503 4.06 7.76 -12.19
C MET A 503 5.28 8.22 -11.40
N VAL A 504 6.44 8.14 -12.05
CA VAL A 504 7.63 8.85 -11.61
C VAL A 504 7.29 10.34 -11.46
N ARG A 505 7.71 10.91 -10.34
CA ARG A 505 7.45 12.30 -10.00
C ARG A 505 8.50 13.16 -10.66
N THR A 506 8.04 14.22 -11.30
CA THR A 506 8.86 15.03 -12.16
C THR A 506 8.94 16.45 -11.63
N GLY A 507 10.13 17.03 -11.65
CA GLY A 507 10.34 18.46 -11.44
C GLY A 507 11.15 19.04 -12.59
N GLY A 508 10.96 20.32 -12.88
CA GLY A 508 11.68 21.01 -13.95
C GLY A 508 11.12 20.75 -15.36
N ILE A 509 10.11 19.88 -15.48
CA ILE A 509 9.40 19.59 -16.73
C ILE A 509 7.87 19.61 -16.56
N SER A 510 7.19 19.99 -17.64
CA SER A 510 5.75 19.76 -17.84
C SER A 510 5.56 18.94 -19.11
N TYR A 511 4.55 18.08 -19.13
CA TYR A 511 4.24 17.21 -20.27
C TYR A 511 2.75 16.92 -20.34
N LYS A 512 2.32 16.42 -21.50
CA LYS A 512 0.97 15.90 -21.71
C LYS A 512 0.98 14.38 -21.66
N ILE A 513 0.00 13.82 -20.97
CA ILE A 513 -0.22 12.37 -20.91
C ILE A 513 -1.62 12.01 -21.41
N ASN A 514 -1.69 11.06 -22.34
CA ASN A 514 -2.93 10.38 -22.74
C ASN A 514 -2.88 8.92 -22.24
N PRO A 515 -3.44 8.61 -21.06
CA PRO A 515 -3.36 7.27 -20.48
C PRO A 515 -3.98 6.17 -21.37
N LYS A 516 -4.91 6.54 -22.27
CA LYS A 516 -5.58 5.61 -23.20
C LYS A 516 -4.82 5.37 -24.51
N ALA A 517 -3.73 6.09 -24.76
CA ALA A 517 -2.91 5.84 -25.93
C ALA A 517 -2.14 4.53 -25.78
N LYS A 518 -1.64 4.01 -26.90
CA LYS A 518 -0.83 2.79 -26.90
C LYS A 518 0.52 3.04 -26.23
N MET A 519 1.17 1.95 -25.80
CA MET A 519 2.55 1.96 -25.33
C MET A 519 3.47 2.74 -26.28
N GLY A 520 4.24 3.70 -25.74
CA GLY A 520 5.16 4.55 -26.50
C GLY A 520 4.54 5.81 -27.12
N GLU A 521 3.21 5.97 -27.02
CA GLU A 521 2.46 7.12 -27.50
C GLU A 521 1.66 7.85 -26.40
N ARG A 522 1.88 7.52 -25.12
CA ARG A 522 1.15 8.15 -24.01
C ARG A 522 1.68 9.55 -23.69
N ILE A 523 2.96 9.82 -23.92
CA ILE A 523 3.66 11.04 -23.50
C ILE A 523 3.95 11.95 -24.70
N SER A 524 3.61 13.24 -24.56
CA SER A 524 3.84 14.25 -25.59
C SER A 524 4.11 15.63 -24.98
N ASP A 525 4.54 16.58 -25.82
CA ASP A 525 4.72 17.99 -25.46
C ASP A 525 5.57 18.22 -24.19
N ILE A 526 6.66 17.46 -24.02
CA ILE A 526 7.58 17.65 -22.88
C ILE A 526 8.31 19.00 -23.03
N THR A 527 8.20 19.86 -22.02
CA THR A 527 8.79 21.20 -21.96
C THR A 527 9.50 21.43 -20.63
N LEU A 528 10.55 22.23 -20.63
CA LEU A 528 11.21 22.70 -19.40
C LEU A 528 10.34 23.78 -18.73
N THR A 529 10.05 23.65 -17.44
CA THR A 529 9.20 24.61 -16.72
C THR A 529 9.84 25.98 -16.56
N ARG A 530 11.18 26.05 -16.48
CA ARG A 530 11.92 27.30 -16.28
C ARG A 530 11.82 28.30 -17.44
N ASN A 531 11.59 27.83 -18.68
CA ASN A 531 11.62 28.67 -19.88
C ASN A 531 10.62 28.27 -20.98
N GLY A 532 9.82 27.21 -20.78
CA GLY A 532 8.84 26.72 -21.73
C GLY A 532 9.43 26.05 -22.97
N GLN A 533 10.75 25.83 -23.03
CA GLN A 533 11.40 25.22 -24.18
C GLN A 533 11.04 23.73 -24.28
N LYS A 534 10.64 23.29 -25.48
CA LYS A 534 10.43 21.85 -25.76
C LYS A 534 11.73 21.07 -25.60
N ILE A 535 11.64 19.87 -25.02
CA ILE A 535 12.75 18.93 -24.97
C ILE A 535 13.08 18.47 -26.39
N ASP A 536 14.33 18.69 -26.79
CA ASP A 536 14.95 18.11 -27.98
C ASP A 536 15.44 16.68 -27.66
N ALA A 537 15.02 15.71 -28.47
CA ALA A 537 15.36 14.30 -28.29
C ALA A 537 16.86 14.00 -28.36
N SER A 538 17.62 14.81 -29.11
CA SER A 538 19.06 14.62 -29.33
C SER A 538 19.94 15.32 -28.28
N LYS A 539 19.36 16.26 -27.51
CA LYS A 539 20.09 16.98 -26.46
C LYS A 539 20.09 16.21 -25.16
N SER A 540 21.18 16.36 -24.41
CA SER A 540 21.27 15.89 -23.03
C SER A 540 20.84 16.99 -22.06
N TYR A 541 20.20 16.57 -20.97
CA TYR A 541 19.79 17.42 -19.86
C TYR A 541 20.36 16.84 -18.57
N LYS A 542 20.79 17.70 -17.65
CA LYS A 542 21.26 17.24 -16.35
C LYS A 542 20.05 16.83 -15.51
N VAL A 543 19.93 15.53 -15.23
CA VAL A 543 18.84 14.94 -14.48
C VAL A 543 19.32 14.45 -13.12
N ALA A 544 18.64 14.88 -12.06
CA ALA A 544 18.84 14.36 -10.70
C ALA A 544 17.74 13.39 -10.31
N GLY A 545 18.07 12.38 -9.51
CA GLY A 545 17.10 11.44 -8.97
C GLY A 545 17.67 10.64 -7.82
N TRP A 546 16.94 9.63 -7.37
CA TRP A 546 17.36 8.77 -6.26
C TRP A 546 16.77 7.36 -6.39
N SER A 547 17.19 6.46 -5.50
CA SER A 547 16.62 5.11 -5.39
C SER A 547 16.85 4.24 -6.64
N THR A 548 18.13 4.06 -7.00
CA THR A 548 18.51 3.23 -8.15
C THR A 548 18.51 1.73 -7.83
N VAL A 549 17.74 0.97 -8.61
CA VAL A 549 17.56 -0.47 -8.44
C VAL A 549 18.76 -1.28 -8.94
N GLY A 550 19.19 -1.06 -10.19
CA GLY A 550 20.20 -1.91 -10.84
C GLY A 550 21.60 -1.82 -10.23
N ALA A 551 22.01 -0.65 -9.75
CA ALA A 551 23.29 -0.45 -9.08
C ALA A 551 23.17 0.65 -8.02
N LYS A 552 24.06 0.60 -7.03
CA LYS A 552 24.17 1.67 -6.02
C LYS A 552 24.66 2.95 -6.69
N SER A 553 23.94 4.04 -6.46
CA SER A 553 24.37 5.39 -6.91
C SER A 553 25.42 5.98 -5.97
N PRO A 554 26.30 6.87 -6.45
CA PRO A 554 27.39 7.42 -5.64
C PRO A 554 26.98 8.58 -4.73
N GLY A 555 25.79 9.16 -4.92
CA GLY A 555 25.34 10.30 -4.15
C GLY A 555 24.92 9.93 -2.72
N GLU A 556 24.83 10.96 -1.89
CA GLU A 556 24.29 10.86 -0.54
C GLU A 556 22.83 10.38 -0.56
N PRO A 557 22.34 9.80 0.54
CA PRO A 557 20.93 9.52 0.72
C PRO A 557 20.05 10.76 0.48
N VAL A 558 18.93 10.57 -0.20
CA VAL A 558 18.07 11.69 -0.61
C VAL A 558 17.59 12.58 0.54
N TRP A 559 17.45 12.04 1.76
CA TRP A 559 17.05 12.85 2.91
C TRP A 559 18.07 13.94 3.25
N GLU A 560 19.36 13.74 3.00
CA GLU A 560 20.37 14.79 3.21
C GLU A 560 20.20 15.94 2.19
N THR A 561 19.90 15.59 0.94
CA THR A 561 19.58 16.55 -0.12
C THR A 561 18.32 17.35 0.23
N VAL A 562 17.23 16.67 0.62
CA VAL A 562 15.96 17.33 0.96
C VAL A 562 16.08 18.15 2.24
N GLU A 563 16.80 17.66 3.24
CA GLU A 563 17.03 18.42 4.46
C GLU A 563 17.82 19.70 4.19
N THR A 564 18.85 19.64 3.33
CA THR A 564 19.62 20.82 2.92
C THR A 564 18.71 21.88 2.29
N TYR A 565 17.83 21.45 1.37
CA TYR A 565 16.83 22.33 0.76
C TYR A 565 15.85 22.92 1.78
N LEU A 566 15.27 22.09 2.66
CA LEU A 566 14.32 22.52 3.68
C LEU A 566 14.93 23.51 4.68
N LYS A 567 16.20 23.35 5.05
CA LYS A 567 16.93 24.30 5.92
C LYS A 567 17.20 25.64 5.23
N ASN A 568 17.32 25.66 3.90
CA ASN A 568 17.48 26.88 3.13
C ASN A 568 16.14 27.62 2.98
N VAL A 569 15.07 26.88 2.63
CA VAL A 569 13.72 27.43 2.47
C VAL A 569 13.12 27.88 3.80
N LYS A 570 13.34 27.11 4.88
CA LYS A 570 12.87 27.28 6.27
C LYS A 570 11.36 27.25 6.47
N HIS A 571 10.60 27.86 5.57
CA HIS A 571 9.15 28.00 5.67
C HIS A 571 8.49 27.92 4.28
N ILE A 572 7.62 26.94 4.11
CA ILE A 572 6.88 26.69 2.87
C ILE A 572 5.52 27.40 2.96
N SER A 573 5.45 28.63 2.43
CA SER A 573 4.20 29.41 2.42
C SER A 573 3.29 29.10 1.22
N LYS A 574 3.90 28.64 0.12
CA LYS A 574 3.22 28.28 -1.12
C LYS A 574 4.04 27.23 -1.86
N LEU A 575 3.35 26.39 -2.62
CA LEU A 575 3.97 25.36 -3.43
C LEU A 575 3.18 25.16 -4.71
N ASN A 576 3.86 25.19 -5.84
CA ASN A 576 3.26 24.87 -7.13
C ASN A 576 3.61 23.41 -7.44
N VAL A 577 2.61 22.54 -7.42
CA VAL A 577 2.81 21.12 -7.71
C VAL A 577 2.79 20.91 -9.22
N ASP A 578 3.91 20.48 -9.78
CA ASP A 578 4.04 20.12 -11.19
C ASP A 578 3.15 18.91 -11.47
N THR A 579 2.10 19.11 -12.26
CA THR A 579 1.15 18.07 -12.65
C THR A 579 1.04 18.07 -14.18
N PRO A 580 1.08 16.91 -14.85
CA PRO A 580 0.98 16.88 -16.30
C PRO A 580 -0.42 17.25 -16.81
N ASP A 581 -0.50 17.66 -18.06
CA ASP A 581 -1.76 17.83 -18.77
C ASP A 581 -2.35 16.46 -19.11
N ILE A 582 -3.31 16.01 -18.31
CA ILE A 582 -3.96 14.70 -18.50
C ILE A 582 -5.09 14.84 -19.53
N VAL A 583 -4.97 14.17 -20.68
CA VAL A 583 -5.94 14.22 -21.78
C VAL A 583 -6.63 12.88 -22.01
N GLY A 584 -7.76 12.88 -22.72
CA GLY A 584 -8.48 11.64 -23.11
C GLY A 584 -9.28 10.95 -21.99
N VAL A 585 -9.20 11.45 -20.75
CA VAL A 585 -9.86 10.87 -19.56
C VAL A 585 -10.90 11.81 -18.93
N LYS A 586 -11.44 12.76 -19.70
CA LYS A 586 -12.53 13.64 -19.24
C LYS A 586 -13.70 12.81 -18.70
N GLY A 587 -14.15 13.12 -17.49
CA GLY A 587 -15.25 12.40 -16.82
C GLY A 587 -14.82 11.13 -16.08
N ASN A 588 -13.53 10.78 -16.05
CA ASN A 588 -13.05 9.68 -15.23
C ASN A 588 -13.33 9.96 -13.74
N PRO A 589 -13.90 9.00 -12.98
CA PRO A 589 -14.17 9.18 -11.55
C PRO A 589 -12.92 9.16 -10.67
N GLY A 590 -11.78 8.73 -11.22
CA GLY A 590 -10.47 8.74 -10.60
C GLY A 590 -9.76 10.10 -10.58
N ILE A 591 -10.46 11.21 -10.84
CA ILE A 591 -9.91 12.56 -10.85
C ILE A 591 -10.90 13.47 -10.12
N VAL A 592 -10.41 14.26 -9.14
CA VAL A 592 -11.17 15.32 -8.45
C VAL A 592 -11.46 16.49 -9.39
#